data_AF-A0A1G9VXB4-F1
#
_entry.id   AF-A0A1G9VXB4-F1
#
_cell.length_a   1.000
_cell.length_b   1.000
_cell.length_c   1.000
_cell.angle_alpha   90.00
_cell.angle_beta   90.00
_cell.angle_gamma   90.00
#
_symmetry.space_group_name_H-M   'P 1'
#
loop_
_entity.id
_entity.type
_entity.pdbx_description
1 polymer ?
#
loop_
_entity_poly.entity_id
_entity_poly.type
_entity_poly.pdbx_seq_one_letter_code
_entity_poly.pdbx_strand_id
1 'polypeptide(L)'
;MENRNLRKERVGVVTSDKMEKSIVVSEVKRVKHPMYGKFVLKTKKYVAHDEKNDCNIGDTVKIMETRPLSKTKCWRLVEILERAK
;
A
#
# COMPACT_ATOMS: atom_id res chain seq x y z
N MET A 1 28.39 -5.29 -1.60
CA MET A 1 26.98 -5.05 -1.22
C MET A 1 26.14 -5.99 -2.06
N GLU A 2 25.46 -6.95 -1.44
CA GLU A 2 24.63 -7.91 -2.17
C GLU A 2 23.48 -7.20 -2.89
N ASN A 3 23.32 -7.49 -4.18
CA ASN A 3 22.20 -7.00 -4.98
C ASN A 3 20.91 -7.70 -4.52
N ARG A 4 20.04 -6.98 -3.79
CA ARG A 4 18.69 -7.48 -3.47
C ARG A 4 17.84 -7.51 -4.73
N ASN A 5 17.06 -8.58 -4.91
CA ASN A 5 16.04 -8.66 -5.96
C ASN A 5 15.03 -7.50 -5.86
N LEU A 6 14.67 -6.95 -7.02
CA LEU A 6 13.67 -5.89 -7.16
C LEU A 6 12.27 -6.43 -6.82
N ARG A 7 11.79 -6.13 -5.61
CA ARG A 7 10.43 -6.44 -5.18
C ARG A 7 9.46 -5.37 -5.68
N LYS A 8 8.18 -5.73 -5.81
CA LYS A 8 7.15 -4.81 -6.29
C LYS A 8 6.91 -3.70 -5.27
N GLU A 9 6.87 -2.47 -5.76
CA GLU A 9 6.46 -1.29 -4.99
C GLU A 9 5.09 -0.78 -5.48
N ARG A 10 4.36 -0.16 -4.57
CA ARG A 10 3.03 0.43 -4.79
C ARG A 10 2.93 1.73 -4.00
N VAL A 11 2.16 2.68 -4.52
CA VAL A 11 1.81 3.91 -3.81
C VAL A 11 0.31 3.92 -3.60
N GLY A 12 -0.12 4.32 -2.41
CA GLY A 12 -1.54 4.39 -2.09
C GLY A 12 -1.80 5.27 -0.86
N VAL A 13 -3.08 5.41 -0.54
CA VAL A 13 -3.55 6.24 0.58
C VAL A 13 -3.93 5.35 1.76
N VAL A 14 -3.57 5.76 2.97
CA VAL A 14 -3.95 5.05 4.20
C VAL A 14 -5.44 5.22 4.46
N THR A 15 -6.18 4.11 4.48
CA THR A 15 -7.62 4.08 4.77
C THR A 15 -7.91 3.81 6.25
N SER A 16 -7.04 3.04 6.93
CA SER A 16 -7.24 2.65 8.33
C SER A 16 -5.91 2.35 9.01
N ASP A 17 -5.79 2.83 10.25
CA ASP A 17 -4.66 2.69 11.18
C ASP A 17 -5.09 2.03 12.52
N LYS A 18 -6.34 1.58 12.63
CA LYS A 18 -6.92 1.01 13.88
C LYS A 18 -6.25 -0.27 14.41
N MET A 19 -5.32 -0.89 13.68
CA MET A 19 -4.67 -2.14 14.07
C MET A 19 -3.25 -1.87 14.56
N GLU A 20 -2.79 -2.63 15.55
CA GLU A 20 -1.42 -2.46 16.05
C GLU A 20 -0.37 -2.84 14.98
N LYS A 21 0.60 -1.94 14.78
CA LYS A 21 1.73 -2.09 13.87
C LYS A 21 1.35 -2.35 12.41
N SER A 22 0.10 -2.03 12.05
CA SER A 22 -0.49 -2.49 10.79
C SER A 22 -1.42 -1.44 10.21
N ILE A 23 -1.21 -1.10 8.95
CA ILE A 23 -2.03 -0.12 8.24
C ILE A 23 -2.70 -0.76 7.02
N VAL A 24 -3.90 -0.27 6.69
CA VAL A 24 -4.61 -0.65 5.46
C VAL A 24 -4.45 0.48 4.45
N VAL A 25 -3.81 0.15 3.33
CA VAL A 25 -3.53 1.09 2.23
C VAL A 25 -4.43 0.76 1.04
N SER A 26 -5.11 1.77 0.49
CA SER A 26 -5.87 1.66 -0.75
C SER A 26 -5.09 2.21 -1.93
N GLU A 27 -4.92 1.40 -2.96
CA GLU A 27 -4.38 1.80 -4.27
C GLU A 27 -5.53 1.89 -5.27
N VAL A 28 -5.60 3.01 -6.01
CA VAL A 28 -6.56 3.21 -7.09
C VAL A 28 -5.84 3.05 -8.43
N LYS A 29 -6.33 2.15 -9.28
CA LYS A 29 -5.81 1.93 -10.64
C LYS A 29 -6.87 2.21 -11.70
N ARG A 30 -6.49 2.91 -12.77
CA ARG A 30 -7.32 3.08 -13.96
C ARG A 30 -7.14 1.86 -14.86
N VAL A 31 -8.20 1.08 -15.04
CA VAL A 31 -8.19 -0.11 -15.88
C VAL A 31 -9.19 0.08 -17.02
N LYS A 32 -8.79 -0.28 -18.24
CA LYS A 32 -9.67 -0.25 -19.41
C LYS A 32 -10.66 -1.42 -19.31
N HIS A 33 -11.96 -1.16 -19.42
CA HIS A 33 -12.96 -2.22 -19.49
C HIS A 33 -12.71 -3.07 -20.75
N PRO A 34 -12.65 -4.41 -20.65
CA PRO A 34 -12.21 -5.27 -21.76
C PRO A 34 -13.09 -5.15 -23.00
N MET A 35 -14.42 -5.08 -22.83
CA MET A 35 -15.37 -4.95 -23.94
C MET A 35 -15.56 -3.49 -24.40
N TYR A 36 -16.02 -2.60 -23.50
CA TYR A 36 -16.40 -1.23 -23.85
C TYR A 36 -15.25 -0.24 -23.98
N GLY A 37 -14.04 -0.57 -23.54
CA GLY A 37 -12.89 0.34 -23.62
C GLY A 37 -12.94 1.58 -22.72
N LYS A 38 -14.00 1.77 -21.92
CA LYS A 38 -14.10 2.84 -20.92
C LYS A 38 -13.11 2.60 -19.78
N PHE A 39 -12.39 3.65 -19.37
CA PHE A 39 -11.53 3.57 -18.18
C PHE A 39 -12.38 3.56 -16.91
N VAL A 40 -12.21 2.53 -16.09
CA VAL A 40 -12.86 2.35 -14.80
C VAL A 40 -11.81 2.40 -13.69
N LEU A 41 -12.14 3.05 -12.58
CA LEU A 41 -11.29 3.07 -11.39
C LEU A 41 -11.50 1.77 -10.60
N LYS A 42 -10.43 1.02 -10.39
CA LYS A 42 -10.41 -0.20 -9.57
C LYS A 42 -9.57 0.03 -8.34
N THR A 43 -10.18 -0.08 -7.18
CA THR A 43 -9.51 0.07 -5.89
C THR A 43 -9.10 -1.29 -5.34
N LYS A 44 -7.85 -1.41 -4.88
CA LYS A 44 -7.35 -2.59 -4.16
C LYS A 44 -6.80 -2.19 -2.80
N LYS A 45 -7.13 -2.95 -1.77
CA LYS A 45 -6.64 -2.74 -0.41
C LYS A 45 -5.46 -3.67 -0.12
N TYR A 46 -4.49 -3.17 0.62
CA TYR A 46 -3.27 -3.86 1.03
C TYR A 46 -3.06 -3.69 2.53
N VAL A 47 -2.58 -4.73 3.20
CA VAL A 47 -2.20 -4.66 4.62
C VAL A 47 -0.69 -4.54 4.70
N ALA A 48 -0.20 -3.42 5.22
CA ALA A 48 1.22 -3.11 5.34
C ALA A 48 1.68 -3.12 6.80
N HIS A 49 2.95 -3.47 7.00
CA HIS A 49 3.66 -3.39 8.27
C HIS A 49 4.24 -2.01 8.49
N ASP A 50 3.89 -1.43 9.63
CA ASP A 50 4.51 -0.23 10.19
C ASP A 50 4.91 -0.56 11.64
N GLU A 51 6.19 -0.46 11.99
CA GLU A 51 6.65 -0.76 13.34
C GLU A 51 6.37 0.37 14.34
N LYS A 52 6.35 1.62 13.86
CA LYS A 52 6.31 2.82 14.69
C LYS A 52 4.92 3.44 14.81
N ASN A 53 3.93 2.95 14.04
CA ASN A 53 2.59 3.53 13.94
C ASN A 53 2.63 5.04 13.64
N ASP A 54 3.53 5.47 12.74
CA ASP A 54 3.74 6.88 12.42
C ASP A 54 2.77 7.38 11.33
N CYS A 55 2.10 6.47 10.62
CA CYS A 55 1.12 6.83 9.59
C CYS A 55 -0.26 7.12 10.16
N ASN A 56 -0.87 8.21 9.71
CA ASN A 56 -2.26 8.57 9.99
C ASN A 56 -3.17 8.24 8.81
N ILE A 57 -4.48 8.25 9.06
CA ILE A 57 -5.50 8.12 8.00
C ILE A 57 -5.38 9.28 7.03
N GLY A 58 -5.35 8.99 5.73
CA GLY A 58 -5.26 9.99 4.66
C GLY A 58 -3.84 10.22 4.13
N ASP A 59 -2.81 9.69 4.79
CA ASP A 59 -1.42 9.83 4.32
C ASP A 59 -1.20 9.09 3.00
N THR A 60 -0.37 9.66 2.12
CA THR A 60 0.11 8.99 0.90
C THR A 60 1.40 8.26 1.20
N VAL A 61 1.38 6.94 1.05
CA VAL A 61 2.48 6.06 1.46
C VAL A 61 2.96 5.18 0.31
N LYS A 62 4.27 4.92 0.32
CA LYS A 62 4.93 3.94 -0.56
C LYS A 62 5.13 2.64 0.22
N ILE A 63 4.60 1.55 -0.33
CA ILE A 63 4.68 0.21 0.24
C ILE A 63 5.46 -0.73 -0.68
N MET A 64 6.19 -1.67 -0.08
CA MET A 64 6.97 -2.69 -0.79
C MET A 64 6.53 -4.08 -0.36
N GLU A 65 6.50 -5.00 -1.32
CA GLU A 65 6.23 -6.41 -1.08
C GLU A 65 7.33 -7.04 -0.21
N THR A 66 6.93 -7.89 0.73
CA THR A 66 7.85 -8.60 1.61
C THR A 66 7.41 -10.04 1.81
N ARG A 67 8.22 -10.84 2.52
CA ARG A 67 7.78 -12.16 2.97
C ARG A 67 6.50 -12.00 3.79
N PRO A 68 5.57 -12.96 3.78
CA PRO A 68 4.40 -12.90 4.65
C PRO A 68 4.82 -12.70 6.12
N LEU A 69 4.33 -11.62 6.73
CA LEU A 69 4.51 -11.32 8.16
C LEU A 69 3.30 -11.82 8.97
N SER A 70 2.15 -11.96 8.31
CA SER A 70 0.95 -12.62 8.83
C SER A 70 0.19 -13.26 7.67
N LYS A 71 -1.01 -13.79 7.94
CA LYS A 71 -1.91 -14.35 6.92
C LYS A 71 -2.24 -13.37 5.78
N THR A 72 -2.35 -12.07 6.07
CA THR A 72 -2.73 -11.03 5.10
C THR A 72 -1.68 -9.94 4.91
N LYS A 73 -0.75 -9.81 5.85
CA LYS A 73 0.27 -8.76 5.90
C LYS A 73 1.51 -9.18 5.12
N CYS A 74 1.52 -8.85 3.83
CA CYS A 74 2.62 -9.17 2.91
C CYS A 74 3.35 -7.92 2.40
N TRP A 75 3.01 -6.74 2.94
CA TRP A 75 3.60 -5.47 2.54
C TRP A 75 4.26 -4.80 3.74
N ARG A 76 5.27 -3.98 3.50
CA ARG A 76 5.90 -3.12 4.51
C ARG A 76 5.85 -1.68 4.06
N LEU A 77 5.74 -0.76 5.00
CA LEU A 77 5.94 0.66 4.77
C LEU A 77 7.41 0.91 4.38
N VAL A 78 7.63 1.73 3.36
CA VAL A 78 8.97 2.17 2.95
C VAL A 78 9.14 3.64 3.28
N GLU A 79 8.19 4.46 2.84
CA GLU A 79 8.29 5.91 2.87
C GLU A 79 6.89 6.52 2.95
N ILE A 80 6.75 7.59 3.74
CA ILE A 80 5.57 8.45 3.76
C ILE A 80 5.87 9.60 2.81
N LEU A 81 5.15 9.69 1.69
CA LEU A 81 5.39 10.69 0.66
C LEU A 81 4.74 12.04 1.01
N GLU A 82 3.51 11.98 1.52
CA GLU A 82 2.73 13.16 1.88
C GLU A 82 1.88 12.84 3.12
N ARG A 83 1.96 13.71 4.13
CA ARG A 83 1.09 13.63 5.31
C ARG A 83 -0.20 14.41 5.04
N ALA A 84 -1.33 13.84 5.45
CA ALA A 84 -2.61 14.52 5.38
C ALA A 84 -2.55 15.84 6.18
N LYS A 85 -3.09 16.91 5.59
CA LYS A 85 -3.13 18.25 6.19
C LYS A 85 -4.35 18.43 7.08
#